data_AF-A0A2H3L493-F1
#
_entry.id   AF-A0A2H3L493-F1
#
_cell.length_a   1.000
_cell.length_b   1.000
_cell.length_c   1.000
_cell.angle_alpha   90.00
_cell.angle_beta   90.00
_cell.angle_gamma   90.00
#
_symmetry.space_group_name_H-M   'P 1'
#
loop_
_entity.id
_entity.type
_entity.pdbx_description
1 polymer ?
#
loop_
_entity_poly.entity_id
_entity_poly.type
_entity_poly.pdbx_seq_one_letter_code
_entity_poly.pdbx_strand_id
1 'polypeptide(L)'
;MRLTIIMALCMVVAGSVLPIAEAPMHQPPIYTPSCPEASYPDTAALLAALSGANYACTEELAKALQTRVGINEIDVLLTMIQRGTHELERRNAVRVLGRLAASPQASRASDLVLRVRAARVQSVLHELLAHADDNFLLQDAIWVLDSYFYPNFSAAPVFERIANAPTLAPALRYRAASARGRLTLARSGVLHPDDQAFMLHGLRSDDPGVRTAAAQVIARLRTDQLGLELIATLTHALEEAWKVEPPLTLVDDAPDPRDRGLLASYESSPSSLTARAALARARDRLEGGTTHLTSLRQQYEFLTLTERSEHDGVSIRAGLAADEIAALLREVTHVREALLHIFGPNLAEPMDAKGTRTLQIKIFARQGIYRDYVRAFTPFTVDVDGLYDDANTIIYTHQRTSEQSANSLVESLRHEVAHHYAATHLFPGQWRTPGYHREPKGWADEGLAEVMAGLTASGPAPRPAQLRRLCERTPRPRLKVLLAQREGYDRFGTFDYDAAWAFTYYLVTEQPEALQRLYTAYREHRYHLRDWSQLAGLNLEETERAWHRAIETWCIGQRAGSD
;
A
#
# COMPACT_ATOMS: atom_id res chain seq x y z
N MET A 1 -42.49 -39.94 50.95
CA MET A 1 -41.34 -39.08 51.31
C MET A 1 -40.33 -39.11 50.15
N ARG A 2 -40.54 -38.26 49.14
CA ARG A 2 -39.56 -37.95 48.07
C ARG A 2 -39.81 -36.48 47.72
N LEU A 3 -38.83 -35.64 48.04
CA LEU A 3 -38.89 -34.19 47.96
C LEU A 3 -38.52 -33.78 46.53
N THR A 4 -39.47 -33.17 45.82
CA THR A 4 -39.27 -32.58 44.48
C THR A 4 -38.76 -31.17 44.67
N ILE A 5 -37.51 -30.90 44.27
CA ILE A 5 -36.90 -29.57 44.31
C ILE A 5 -37.33 -28.81 43.05
N ILE A 6 -38.08 -27.73 43.23
CA ILE A 6 -38.40 -26.74 42.21
C ILE A 6 -37.18 -25.83 42.04
N MET A 7 -36.55 -25.90 40.87
CA MET A 7 -35.42 -25.05 40.49
C MET A 7 -35.96 -23.82 39.76
N ALA A 8 -35.87 -22.66 40.39
CA ALA A 8 -36.28 -21.38 39.83
C ALA A 8 -35.34 -20.95 38.68
N LEU A 9 -35.94 -20.61 37.55
CA LEU A 9 -35.30 -20.11 36.34
C LEU A 9 -34.97 -18.62 36.51
N CYS A 10 -33.71 -18.27 36.78
CA CYS A 10 -33.24 -16.89 36.66
C CYS A 10 -32.88 -16.58 35.20
N MET A 11 -33.77 -15.88 34.49
CA MET A 11 -33.39 -15.18 33.26
C MET A 11 -32.53 -13.97 33.62
N VAL A 12 -31.24 -14.04 33.34
CA VAL A 12 -30.34 -12.88 33.33
C VAL A 12 -30.41 -12.25 31.94
N VAL A 13 -31.11 -11.13 31.83
CA VAL A 13 -31.01 -10.22 30.68
C VAL A 13 -29.67 -9.50 30.81
N ALA A 14 -28.64 -9.96 30.11
CA ALA A 14 -27.36 -9.25 30.01
C ALA A 14 -27.48 -8.10 28.99
N GLY A 15 -28.15 -7.03 29.39
CA GLY A 15 -28.09 -5.72 28.72
C GLY A 15 -26.94 -4.90 29.31
N SER A 16 -25.72 -5.11 28.82
CA SER A 16 -24.55 -4.30 29.18
C SER A 16 -24.61 -2.94 28.50
N VAL A 17 -25.49 -2.05 28.94
CA VAL A 17 -25.47 -0.63 28.55
C VAL A 17 -24.49 0.07 29.48
N LEU A 18 -23.20 0.08 29.12
CA LEU A 18 -22.26 1.01 29.73
C LEU A 18 -22.74 2.44 29.39
N PRO A 19 -22.88 3.35 30.37
CA PRO A 19 -23.23 4.73 30.08
C PRO A 19 -22.15 5.34 29.18
N ILE A 20 -22.59 5.94 28.08
CA ILE A 20 -21.75 6.72 27.17
C ILE A 20 -21.11 7.82 28.00
N ALA A 21 -19.78 7.83 28.09
CA ALA A 21 -19.07 8.97 28.67
C ALA A 21 -19.49 10.24 27.89
N GLU A 22 -20.11 11.19 28.60
CA GLU A 22 -20.42 12.49 28.03
C GLU A 22 -19.12 13.15 27.57
N ALA A 23 -19.08 13.53 26.29
CA ALA A 23 -17.94 14.22 25.72
C ALA A 23 -17.74 15.56 26.44
N PRO A 24 -16.49 15.97 26.73
CA PRO A 24 -16.23 17.24 27.41
C PRO A 24 -16.86 18.42 26.65
N MET A 25 -17.47 19.34 27.40
CA MET A 25 -18.23 20.50 26.91
C MET A 25 -17.46 21.40 25.92
N HIS A 26 -16.13 21.34 25.91
CA HIS A 26 -15.26 21.99 24.92
C HIS A 26 -14.21 20.98 24.46
N GLN A 27 -14.37 20.47 23.24
CA GLN A 27 -13.32 19.71 22.60
C GLN A 27 -12.33 20.67 21.94
N PRO A 28 -11.01 20.46 22.08
CA PRO A 28 -10.03 21.33 21.44
C PRO A 28 -10.21 21.32 19.90
N PRO A 29 -9.82 22.39 19.20
CA PRO A 29 -9.82 22.42 17.74
C PRO A 29 -9.04 21.25 17.16
N ILE A 30 -9.50 20.72 16.03
CA ILE A 30 -8.93 19.52 15.43
C ILE A 30 -7.91 19.91 14.38
N TYR A 31 -6.66 19.55 14.61
CA TYR A 31 -5.55 19.89 13.72
C TYR A 31 -5.56 19.02 12.45
N THR A 32 -5.64 19.67 11.30
CA THR A 32 -5.71 19.07 9.94
C THR A 32 -4.80 19.86 8.99
N PRO A 33 -3.47 19.67 9.06
CA PRO A 33 -2.50 20.48 8.32
C PRO A 33 -2.56 20.35 6.80
N SER A 34 -3.15 19.27 6.28
CA SER A 34 -3.30 19.07 4.84
C SER A 34 -4.57 19.69 4.27
N CYS A 35 -5.39 20.30 5.12
CA CYS A 35 -6.61 21.01 4.72
C CYS A 35 -6.38 22.52 4.55
N PRO A 36 -7.27 23.22 3.82
CA PRO A 36 -7.20 24.68 3.68
C PRO A 36 -7.19 25.39 5.04
N GLU A 37 -8.04 24.94 5.97
CA GLU A 37 -7.98 25.35 7.37
C GLU A 37 -7.16 24.34 8.17
N ALA A 38 -6.15 24.83 8.88
CA ALA A 38 -5.27 24.01 9.73
C ALA A 38 -5.98 23.47 10.97
N SER A 39 -7.15 24.03 11.33
CA SER A 39 -7.96 23.52 12.43
C SER A 39 -9.46 23.76 12.26
N TYR A 40 -10.27 22.79 12.69
CA TYR A 40 -11.74 22.89 12.68
C TYR A 40 -12.35 22.85 14.09
N PRO A 41 -13.42 23.62 14.36
CA PRO A 41 -14.01 23.73 15.70
C PRO A 41 -14.85 22.51 16.10
N ASP A 42 -15.60 21.91 15.16
CA ASP A 42 -16.55 20.83 15.44
C ASP A 42 -16.72 19.85 14.26
N THR A 43 -17.58 18.84 14.42
CA THR A 43 -17.86 17.83 13.40
C THR A 43 -18.63 18.39 12.20
N ALA A 44 -19.46 19.42 12.39
CA ALA A 44 -20.20 20.05 11.31
C ALA A 44 -19.26 20.79 10.35
N ALA A 45 -18.27 21.51 10.90
CA ALA A 45 -17.24 22.19 10.13
C ALA A 45 -16.35 21.20 9.35
N LEU A 46 -16.01 20.05 9.95
CA LEU A 46 -15.30 18.97 9.23
C LEU A 46 -16.10 18.43 8.05
N LEU A 47 -17.40 18.19 8.23
CA LEU A 47 -18.27 17.66 7.18
C LEU A 47 -18.47 18.67 6.04
N ALA A 48 -18.62 19.96 6.36
CA ALA A 48 -18.72 21.03 5.36
C ALA A 48 -17.47 21.13 4.47
N ALA A 49 -16.28 20.91 5.05
CA ALA A 49 -15.01 20.96 4.34
C ALA A 49 -14.83 19.84 3.29
N LEU A 50 -15.60 18.74 3.38
CA LEU A 50 -15.47 17.60 2.47
C LEU A 50 -15.76 17.96 1.01
N SER A 51 -16.61 18.95 0.75
CA SER A 51 -16.99 19.36 -0.61
C SER A 51 -15.79 19.86 -1.45
N GLY A 52 -14.79 20.50 -0.80
CA GLY A 52 -13.59 21.03 -1.44
C GLY A 52 -12.29 20.31 -1.06
N ALA A 53 -12.37 19.24 -0.26
CA ALA A 53 -11.20 18.54 0.24
C ALA A 53 -10.52 17.73 -0.88
N ASN A 54 -9.21 17.93 -1.05
CA ASN A 54 -8.38 17.01 -1.82
C ASN A 54 -8.20 15.68 -1.05
N TYR A 55 -7.46 14.73 -1.63
CA TYR A 55 -7.25 13.41 -1.01
C TYR A 55 -6.65 13.50 0.41
N ALA A 56 -5.54 14.22 0.58
CA ALA A 56 -4.85 14.34 1.87
C ALA A 56 -5.73 14.99 2.94
N CYS A 57 -6.42 16.08 2.59
CA CYS A 57 -7.38 16.71 3.48
C CYS A 57 -8.52 15.75 3.84
N THR A 58 -9.08 15.01 2.88
CA THR A 58 -10.16 14.04 3.15
C THR A 58 -9.73 12.97 4.15
N GLU A 59 -8.50 12.47 4.06
CA GLU A 59 -7.95 11.48 4.99
C GLU A 59 -7.80 12.05 6.41
N GLU A 60 -7.36 13.31 6.54
CA GLU A 60 -7.28 13.99 7.84
C GLU A 60 -8.65 14.30 8.43
N LEU A 61 -9.61 14.75 7.61
CA LEU A 61 -11.01 14.96 8.02
C LEU A 61 -11.64 13.65 8.50
N ALA A 62 -11.42 12.55 7.78
CA ALA A 62 -11.85 11.22 8.21
C ALA A 62 -11.23 10.84 9.56
N LYS A 63 -9.91 11.02 9.72
CA LYS A 63 -9.19 10.71 10.97
C LYS A 63 -9.73 11.53 12.14
N ALA A 64 -9.98 12.80 11.93
CA ALA A 64 -10.59 13.70 12.90
C ALA A 64 -11.98 13.20 13.34
N LEU A 65 -12.83 12.82 12.38
CA LEU A 65 -14.17 12.30 12.64
C LEU A 65 -14.18 10.99 13.43
N GLN A 66 -13.19 10.09 13.26
CA GLN A 66 -13.15 8.78 13.95
C GLN A 66 -13.38 8.87 15.47
N THR A 67 -12.91 9.94 16.11
CA THR A 67 -12.99 10.11 17.57
C THR A 67 -14.22 10.88 18.04
N ARG A 68 -14.95 11.52 17.13
CA ARG A 68 -16.04 12.46 17.44
C ARG A 68 -17.38 12.11 16.79
N VAL A 69 -17.39 11.15 15.87
CA VAL A 69 -18.55 10.81 15.06
C VAL A 69 -19.72 10.29 15.91
N GLY A 70 -20.90 10.86 15.68
CA GLY A 70 -22.18 10.37 16.17
C GLY A 70 -23.02 9.79 15.04
N ILE A 71 -24.21 9.33 15.42
CA ILE A 71 -25.18 8.75 14.48
C ILE A 71 -25.65 9.79 13.43
N ASN A 72 -25.77 11.06 13.85
CA ASN A 72 -26.19 12.16 12.98
C ASN A 72 -25.16 12.44 11.90
N GLU A 73 -23.87 12.43 12.24
CA GLU A 73 -22.79 12.61 11.26
C GLU A 73 -22.76 11.48 10.21
N ILE A 74 -23.06 10.23 10.61
CA ILE A 74 -23.22 9.14 9.64
C ILE A 74 -24.40 9.39 8.71
N ASP A 75 -25.54 9.85 9.24
CA ASP A 75 -26.73 10.15 8.43
C ASP A 75 -26.50 11.36 7.49
N VAL A 76 -25.69 12.34 7.89
CA VAL A 76 -25.23 13.43 7.02
C VAL A 76 -24.36 12.89 5.89
N LEU A 77 -23.36 12.05 6.18
CA LEU A 77 -22.51 11.44 5.15
C LEU A 77 -23.34 10.62 4.15
N LEU A 78 -24.30 9.82 4.63
CA LEU A 78 -25.21 9.07 3.77
C LEU A 78 -26.07 9.99 2.90
N THR A 79 -26.53 11.12 3.45
CA THR A 79 -27.27 12.14 2.70
C THR A 79 -26.41 12.79 1.62
N MET A 80 -25.14 13.11 1.92
CA MET A 80 -24.19 13.65 0.95
C MET A 80 -23.98 12.66 -0.20
N ILE A 81 -23.88 11.36 0.07
CA ILE A 81 -23.73 10.33 -0.98
C ILE A 81 -24.97 10.25 -1.88
N GLN A 82 -26.17 10.33 -1.31
CA GLN A 82 -27.42 10.21 -2.06
C GLN A 82 -27.80 11.49 -2.81
N ARG A 83 -27.56 12.66 -2.21
CA ARG A 83 -28.11 13.96 -2.65
C ARG A 83 -27.07 15.03 -2.99
N GLY A 84 -25.78 14.74 -2.77
CA GLY A 84 -24.70 15.68 -3.10
C GLY A 84 -24.75 16.04 -4.58
N THR A 85 -24.63 17.34 -4.87
CA THR A 85 -24.73 17.86 -6.24
C THR A 85 -23.42 17.70 -7.02
N HIS A 86 -22.31 17.45 -6.32
CA HIS A 86 -20.99 17.29 -6.90
C HIS A 86 -20.41 15.89 -6.63
N GLU A 87 -19.81 15.27 -7.63
CA GLU A 87 -19.21 13.94 -7.54
C GLU A 87 -18.08 13.87 -6.50
N LEU A 88 -17.26 14.94 -6.39
CA LEU A 88 -16.19 15.02 -5.40
C LEU A 88 -16.72 14.96 -3.96
N GLU A 89 -17.80 15.67 -3.66
CA GLU A 89 -18.45 15.64 -2.34
C GLU A 89 -18.95 14.24 -2.01
N ARG A 90 -19.70 13.63 -2.94
CA ARG A 90 -20.22 12.27 -2.80
C ARG A 90 -19.08 11.28 -2.56
N ARG A 91 -18.02 11.39 -3.34
CA ARG A 91 -16.82 10.54 -3.26
C ARG A 91 -16.13 10.69 -1.91
N ASN A 92 -15.90 11.92 -1.46
CA ASN A 92 -15.27 12.20 -0.17
C ASN A 92 -16.13 11.66 0.98
N ALA A 93 -17.47 11.75 0.89
CA ALA A 93 -18.37 11.16 1.87
C ALA A 93 -18.28 9.61 1.91
N VAL A 94 -18.24 8.92 0.75
CA VAL A 94 -18.01 7.46 0.70
C VAL A 94 -16.66 7.11 1.34
N ARG A 95 -15.60 7.87 1.01
CA ARG A 95 -14.25 7.66 1.53
C ARG A 95 -14.20 7.81 3.05
N VAL A 96 -14.81 8.85 3.60
CA VAL A 96 -14.95 9.03 5.06
C VAL A 96 -15.70 7.84 5.67
N LEU A 97 -16.84 7.41 5.12
CA LEU A 97 -17.55 6.22 5.63
C LEU A 97 -16.65 4.98 5.66
N GLY A 98 -15.88 4.73 4.60
CA GLY A 98 -14.93 3.63 4.56
C GLY A 98 -13.84 3.74 5.63
N ARG A 99 -13.32 4.94 5.89
CA ARG A 99 -12.34 5.17 6.98
C ARG A 99 -12.94 5.01 8.37
N LEU A 100 -14.20 5.37 8.56
CA LEU A 100 -14.91 5.12 9.81
C LEU A 100 -15.13 3.62 10.01
N ALA A 101 -15.49 2.87 8.96
CA ALA A 101 -15.56 1.41 8.98
C ALA A 101 -14.20 0.75 9.31
N ALA A 102 -13.11 1.29 8.74
CA ALA A 102 -11.74 0.84 8.96
C ALA A 102 -11.17 1.12 10.35
N SER A 103 -11.90 1.87 11.19
CA SER A 103 -11.46 2.18 12.56
C SER A 103 -11.29 0.91 13.39
N PRO A 104 -10.51 0.92 14.49
CA PRO A 104 -10.29 -0.27 15.32
C PRO A 104 -11.59 -0.99 15.65
N GLN A 105 -11.54 -2.32 15.65
CA GLN A 105 -12.71 -3.16 15.95
C GLN A 105 -13.29 -2.78 17.32
N ALA A 106 -14.62 -2.62 17.38
CA ALA A 106 -15.36 -2.13 18.56
C ALA A 106 -15.14 -0.64 18.93
N SER A 107 -14.47 0.16 18.10
CA SER A 107 -14.56 1.62 18.21
C SER A 107 -15.96 2.12 17.86
N ARG A 108 -16.37 3.25 18.44
CA ARG A 108 -17.66 3.90 18.17
C ARG A 108 -17.88 4.13 16.67
N ALA A 109 -16.87 4.65 15.96
CA ALA A 109 -16.94 4.89 14.51
C ALA A 109 -17.22 3.60 13.71
N SER A 110 -16.46 2.54 13.99
CA SER A 110 -16.63 1.25 13.30
C SER A 110 -17.99 0.63 13.62
N ASP A 111 -18.43 0.66 14.89
CA ASP A 111 -19.72 0.11 15.32
C ASP A 111 -20.91 0.85 14.70
N LEU A 112 -20.83 2.19 14.60
CA LEU A 112 -21.86 3.00 13.95
C LEU A 112 -22.05 2.62 12.48
N VAL A 113 -20.96 2.45 11.72
CA VAL A 113 -21.03 2.13 10.29
C VAL A 113 -21.37 0.66 10.05
N LEU A 114 -20.69 -0.27 10.73
CA LEU A 114 -20.76 -1.70 10.45
C LEU A 114 -21.85 -2.45 11.19
N ARG A 115 -22.47 -1.85 12.22
CA ARG A 115 -23.58 -2.47 12.96
C ARG A 115 -24.82 -1.59 12.99
N VAL A 116 -24.72 -0.37 13.53
CA VAL A 116 -25.89 0.49 13.78
C VAL A 116 -26.55 0.97 12.48
N ARG A 117 -25.74 1.35 11.48
CA ARG A 117 -26.21 1.82 10.16
C ARG A 117 -25.89 0.86 9.02
N ALA A 118 -25.49 -0.38 9.32
CA ALA A 118 -25.02 -1.35 8.34
C ALA A 118 -25.98 -1.55 7.15
N ALA A 119 -27.27 -1.73 7.43
CA ALA A 119 -28.29 -1.93 6.39
C ALA A 119 -28.48 -0.67 5.53
N ARG A 120 -28.47 0.51 6.15
CA ARG A 120 -28.62 1.79 5.44
C ARG A 120 -27.40 2.08 4.57
N VAL A 121 -26.19 1.89 5.10
CA VAL A 121 -24.94 2.05 4.36
C VAL A 121 -24.93 1.14 3.12
N GLN A 122 -25.21 -0.16 3.30
CA GLN A 122 -25.28 -1.09 2.18
C GLN A 122 -26.36 -0.69 1.16
N SER A 123 -27.56 -0.30 1.61
CA SER A 123 -28.63 0.15 0.71
C SER A 123 -28.21 1.35 -0.14
N VAL A 124 -27.59 2.37 0.48
CA VAL A 124 -27.13 3.57 -0.22
C VAL A 124 -26.04 3.24 -1.24
N LEU A 125 -25.09 2.38 -0.87
CA LEU A 125 -24.01 2.00 -1.77
C LEU A 125 -24.50 1.11 -2.92
N HIS A 126 -25.46 0.20 -2.69
CA HIS A 126 -26.08 -0.57 -3.78
C HIS A 126 -26.84 0.33 -4.75
N GLU A 127 -27.61 1.29 -4.23
CA GLU A 127 -28.33 2.27 -5.05
C GLU A 127 -27.36 3.12 -5.88
N LEU A 128 -26.26 3.55 -5.26
CA LEU A 128 -25.19 4.28 -5.93
C LEU A 128 -24.58 3.47 -7.07
N LEU A 129 -24.19 2.22 -6.83
CA LEU A 129 -23.64 1.32 -7.84
C LEU A 129 -24.63 0.95 -8.95
N ALA A 130 -25.92 1.19 -8.74
CA ALA A 130 -26.96 0.89 -9.73
C ALA A 130 -27.23 2.04 -10.70
N HIS A 131 -26.93 3.28 -10.33
CA HIS A 131 -27.38 4.47 -11.08
C HIS A 131 -26.29 5.51 -11.36
N ALA A 132 -25.16 5.49 -10.65
CA ALA A 132 -24.07 6.41 -10.94
C ALA A 132 -23.16 5.86 -12.05
N ASP A 133 -22.56 6.77 -12.81
CA ASP A 133 -21.58 6.47 -13.86
C ASP A 133 -20.19 7.04 -13.56
N ASP A 134 -20.03 7.79 -12.45
CA ASP A 134 -18.73 8.33 -12.07
C ASP A 134 -17.76 7.23 -11.64
N ASN A 135 -16.64 7.13 -12.36
CA ASN A 135 -15.66 6.08 -12.17
C ASN A 135 -15.13 6.05 -10.73
N PHE A 136 -14.75 7.20 -10.15
CA PHE A 136 -14.10 7.23 -8.84
C PHE A 136 -15.05 6.97 -7.69
N LEU A 137 -16.25 7.51 -7.77
CA LEU A 137 -17.31 7.30 -6.80
C LEU A 137 -17.71 5.82 -6.73
N LEU A 138 -17.90 5.18 -7.89
CA LEU A 138 -18.20 3.75 -7.95
C LEU A 138 -17.05 2.91 -7.39
N GLN A 139 -15.81 3.28 -7.67
CA GLN A 139 -14.63 2.60 -7.15
C GLN A 139 -14.50 2.67 -5.62
N ASP A 140 -14.78 3.83 -5.02
CA ASP A 140 -14.82 3.98 -3.55
C ASP A 140 -16.00 3.19 -2.95
N ALA A 141 -17.15 3.14 -3.65
CA ALA A 141 -18.31 2.36 -3.19
C ALA A 141 -18.07 0.84 -3.22
N ILE A 142 -17.45 0.32 -4.28
CA ILE A 142 -17.02 -1.10 -4.35
C ILE A 142 -16.02 -1.40 -3.23
N TRP A 143 -15.03 -0.52 -3.01
CA TRP A 143 -14.05 -0.70 -1.94
C TRP A 143 -14.72 -0.85 -0.56
N VAL A 144 -15.68 0.01 -0.23
CA VAL A 144 -16.38 -0.06 1.06
C VAL A 144 -17.16 -1.39 1.20
N LEU A 145 -17.93 -1.77 0.18
CA LEU A 145 -18.72 -3.01 0.21
C LEU A 145 -17.84 -4.27 0.27
N ASP A 146 -16.79 -4.34 -0.55
CA ASP A 146 -15.91 -5.51 -0.69
C ASP A 146 -14.88 -5.63 0.46
N SER A 147 -14.58 -4.54 1.17
CA SER A 147 -13.63 -4.57 2.29
C SER A 147 -14.33 -4.78 3.64
N TYR A 148 -15.46 -4.10 3.87
CA TYR A 148 -16.05 -4.00 5.20
C TYR A 148 -17.40 -4.70 5.35
N PHE A 149 -18.12 -4.93 4.25
CA PHE A 149 -19.39 -5.68 4.25
C PHE A 149 -19.23 -7.07 3.62
N TYR A 150 -18.00 -7.55 3.44
CA TYR A 150 -17.74 -8.85 2.85
C TYR A 150 -18.06 -10.02 3.81
N PRO A 151 -18.68 -11.11 3.32
CA PRO A 151 -19.22 -11.29 1.98
C PRO A 151 -20.62 -10.66 1.82
N ASN A 152 -20.77 -9.75 0.85
CA ASN A 152 -22.06 -9.20 0.44
C ASN A 152 -22.50 -9.83 -0.88
N PHE A 153 -23.17 -10.99 -0.80
CA PHE A 153 -23.63 -11.71 -1.98
C PHE A 153 -24.68 -10.96 -2.81
N SER A 154 -25.46 -10.05 -2.20
CA SER A 154 -26.42 -9.23 -2.94
C SER A 154 -25.76 -8.22 -3.88
N ALA A 155 -24.49 -7.89 -3.68
CA ALA A 155 -23.74 -7.01 -4.58
C ALA A 155 -23.22 -7.73 -5.85
N ALA A 156 -23.29 -9.08 -5.91
CA ALA A 156 -22.72 -9.83 -7.03
C ALA A 156 -23.28 -9.41 -8.41
N PRO A 157 -24.61 -9.25 -8.62
CA PRO A 157 -25.14 -8.87 -9.93
C PRO A 157 -24.70 -7.48 -10.40
N VAL A 158 -24.58 -6.52 -9.48
CA VAL A 158 -24.13 -5.15 -9.82
C VAL A 158 -22.64 -5.12 -10.15
N PHE A 159 -21.80 -5.85 -9.41
CA PHE A 159 -20.39 -5.97 -9.75
C PHE A 159 -20.17 -6.59 -11.13
N GLU A 160 -20.96 -7.61 -11.48
CA GLU A 160 -20.90 -8.26 -12.79
C GLU A 160 -21.36 -7.32 -13.91
N ARG A 161 -22.44 -6.56 -13.70
CA ARG A 161 -22.88 -5.52 -14.66
C ARG A 161 -21.79 -4.48 -14.91
N ILE A 162 -21.17 -3.95 -13.85
CA ILE A 162 -20.09 -2.95 -13.96
C ILE A 162 -18.89 -3.53 -14.70
N ALA A 163 -18.47 -4.77 -14.37
CA ALA A 163 -17.36 -5.44 -15.05
C ALA A 163 -17.60 -5.57 -16.57
N ASN A 164 -18.85 -5.85 -16.95
CA ASN A 164 -19.24 -6.09 -18.34
C ASN A 164 -19.64 -4.80 -19.11
N ALA A 165 -19.58 -3.62 -18.49
CA ALA A 165 -19.96 -2.37 -19.14
C ALA A 165 -18.77 -1.76 -19.90
N PRO A 166 -18.73 -1.82 -21.25
CA PRO A 166 -17.58 -1.38 -22.03
C PRO A 166 -17.37 0.15 -22.02
N THR A 167 -18.38 0.91 -21.59
CA THR A 167 -18.32 2.37 -21.44
C THR A 167 -17.60 2.82 -20.17
N LEU A 168 -17.41 1.93 -19.19
CA LEU A 168 -16.76 2.25 -17.92
C LEU A 168 -15.25 2.04 -18.01
N ALA A 169 -14.51 2.76 -17.16
CA ALA A 169 -13.04 2.70 -17.17
C ALA A 169 -12.52 1.27 -16.86
N PRO A 170 -11.45 0.80 -17.53
CA PRO A 170 -10.86 -0.52 -17.30
C PRO A 170 -10.52 -0.82 -15.83
N ALA A 171 -10.02 0.16 -15.08
CA ALA A 171 -9.71 0.00 -13.65
C ALA A 171 -10.97 -0.30 -12.81
N LEU A 172 -12.08 0.40 -13.06
CA LEU A 172 -13.35 0.15 -12.40
C LEU A 172 -13.92 -1.22 -12.78
N ARG A 173 -13.89 -1.57 -14.07
CA ARG A 173 -14.33 -2.89 -14.57
C ARG A 173 -13.55 -4.01 -13.89
N TYR A 174 -12.23 -3.88 -13.80
CA TYR A 174 -11.37 -4.82 -13.08
C TYR A 174 -11.72 -4.90 -11.59
N ARG A 175 -11.85 -3.77 -10.90
CA ARG A 175 -12.20 -3.73 -9.46
C ARG A 175 -13.52 -4.45 -9.19
N ALA A 176 -14.53 -4.21 -10.03
CA ALA A 176 -15.83 -4.89 -9.94
C ALA A 176 -15.71 -6.40 -10.21
N ALA A 177 -14.98 -6.81 -11.24
CA ALA A 177 -14.74 -8.22 -11.54
C ALA A 177 -13.97 -8.92 -10.40
N SER A 178 -12.97 -8.27 -9.81
CA SER A 178 -12.23 -8.79 -8.64
C SER A 178 -13.14 -8.95 -7.42
N ALA A 179 -13.98 -7.96 -7.11
CA ALA A 179 -14.95 -8.04 -6.02
C ALA A 179 -15.97 -9.17 -6.24
N ARG A 180 -16.51 -9.29 -7.46
CA ARG A 180 -17.38 -10.40 -7.87
C ARG A 180 -16.69 -11.76 -7.70
N GLY A 181 -15.42 -11.85 -8.07
CA GLY A 181 -14.59 -13.04 -7.93
C GLY A 181 -14.29 -13.42 -6.48
N ARG A 182 -14.07 -12.44 -5.60
CA ARG A 182 -13.92 -12.68 -4.15
C ARG A 182 -15.19 -13.28 -3.55
N LEU A 183 -16.38 -12.88 -4.01
CA LEU A 183 -17.64 -13.48 -3.60
C LEU A 183 -17.76 -14.94 -4.07
N THR A 184 -17.32 -15.25 -5.30
CA THR A 184 -17.25 -16.64 -5.79
C THR A 184 -16.40 -17.51 -4.88
N LEU A 185 -15.20 -17.03 -4.51
CA LEU A 185 -14.28 -17.76 -3.64
C LEU A 185 -14.81 -17.92 -2.20
N ALA A 186 -15.66 -16.99 -1.75
CA ALA A 186 -16.27 -17.01 -0.41
C ALA A 186 -17.25 -18.16 -0.20
N ARG A 187 -17.88 -18.67 -1.28
CA ARG A 187 -18.91 -19.71 -1.18
C ARG A 187 -18.29 -21.06 -0.79
N SER A 188 -18.96 -21.74 0.12
CA SER A 188 -18.66 -23.11 0.54
C SER A 188 -19.35 -24.12 -0.37
N GLY A 189 -18.68 -25.24 -0.66
CA GLY A 189 -19.23 -26.33 -1.48
C GLY A 189 -19.15 -26.07 -2.99
N VAL A 190 -19.94 -26.84 -3.75
CA VAL A 190 -19.96 -26.80 -5.22
C VAL A 190 -20.31 -25.41 -5.72
N LEU A 191 -19.62 -24.96 -6.78
CA LEU A 191 -19.83 -23.65 -7.38
C LEU A 191 -21.25 -23.49 -7.93
N HIS A 192 -21.87 -22.35 -7.61
CA HIS A 192 -23.16 -21.98 -8.16
C HIS A 192 -23.08 -21.78 -9.69
N PRO A 193 -24.12 -22.11 -10.47
CA PRO A 193 -24.12 -21.88 -11.92
C PRO A 193 -23.74 -20.44 -12.32
N ASP A 194 -24.25 -19.43 -11.60
CA ASP A 194 -23.91 -18.02 -11.85
C ASP A 194 -22.41 -17.71 -11.63
N ASP A 195 -21.75 -18.40 -10.69
CA ASP A 195 -20.32 -18.23 -10.47
C ASP A 195 -19.50 -18.84 -11.62
N GLN A 196 -19.95 -19.98 -12.14
CA GLN A 196 -19.36 -20.61 -13.32
C GLN A 196 -19.55 -19.72 -14.56
N ALA A 197 -20.77 -19.20 -14.76
CA ALA A 197 -21.10 -18.29 -15.84
C ALA A 197 -20.25 -17.02 -15.81
N PHE A 198 -20.10 -16.41 -14.63
CA PHE A 198 -19.22 -15.24 -14.42
C PHE A 198 -17.78 -15.53 -14.87
N MET A 199 -17.19 -16.66 -14.43
CA MET A 199 -15.82 -17.02 -14.82
C MET A 199 -15.69 -17.23 -16.34
N LEU A 200 -16.62 -17.99 -16.93
CA LEU A 200 -16.58 -18.29 -18.36
C LEU A 200 -16.80 -17.07 -19.24
N HIS A 201 -17.72 -16.18 -18.85
CA HIS A 201 -17.95 -14.91 -19.53
C HIS A 201 -16.75 -13.98 -19.37
N GLY A 202 -16.23 -13.87 -18.14
CA GLY A 202 -15.07 -13.03 -17.83
C GLY A 202 -13.83 -13.41 -18.62
N LEU A 203 -13.57 -14.71 -18.84
CA LEU A 203 -12.47 -15.20 -19.69
C LEU A 203 -12.60 -14.77 -21.17
N ARG A 204 -13.82 -14.48 -21.64
CA ARG A 204 -14.12 -14.04 -23.02
C ARG A 204 -14.25 -12.52 -23.15
N SER A 205 -14.10 -11.78 -22.06
CA SER A 205 -14.19 -10.32 -22.05
C SER A 205 -13.17 -9.69 -22.99
N ASP A 206 -13.51 -8.56 -23.59
CA ASP A 206 -12.60 -7.71 -24.37
C ASP A 206 -11.55 -7.01 -23.49
N ASP A 207 -11.91 -6.71 -22.25
CA ASP A 207 -11.05 -6.08 -21.26
C ASP A 207 -10.07 -7.08 -20.58
N PRO A 208 -8.75 -6.81 -20.62
CA PRO A 208 -7.75 -7.69 -20.00
C PRO A 208 -7.86 -7.74 -18.46
N GLY A 209 -8.40 -6.70 -17.82
CA GLY A 209 -8.66 -6.69 -16.38
C GLY A 209 -9.76 -7.66 -15.98
N VAL A 210 -10.88 -7.66 -16.69
CA VAL A 210 -11.95 -8.64 -16.44
C VAL A 210 -11.47 -10.08 -16.66
N ARG A 211 -10.70 -10.33 -17.74
CA ARG A 211 -10.06 -11.64 -17.98
C ARG A 211 -9.11 -12.02 -16.85
N THR A 212 -8.28 -11.08 -16.40
CA THR A 212 -7.38 -11.25 -15.26
C THR A 212 -8.15 -11.68 -14.01
N ALA A 213 -9.23 -10.98 -13.65
CA ALA A 213 -10.02 -11.29 -12.47
C ALA A 213 -10.66 -12.69 -12.56
N ALA A 214 -11.26 -13.03 -13.70
CA ALA A 214 -11.86 -14.36 -13.93
C ALA A 214 -10.82 -15.48 -13.79
N ALA A 215 -9.65 -15.34 -14.44
CA ALA A 215 -8.58 -16.31 -14.35
C ALA A 215 -8.00 -16.42 -12.92
N GLN A 216 -7.88 -15.31 -12.20
CA GLN A 216 -7.44 -15.33 -10.79
C GLN A 216 -8.41 -16.07 -9.86
N VAL A 217 -9.72 -16.01 -10.12
CA VAL A 217 -10.69 -16.82 -9.39
C VAL A 217 -10.41 -18.29 -9.62
N ILE A 218 -10.27 -18.71 -10.88
CA ILE A 218 -9.97 -20.12 -11.23
C ILE A 218 -8.68 -20.58 -10.55
N ALA A 219 -7.63 -19.77 -10.60
CA ALA A 219 -6.33 -20.06 -9.96
C ALA A 219 -6.42 -20.25 -8.43
N ARG A 220 -7.49 -19.78 -7.78
CA ARG A 220 -7.70 -19.83 -6.33
C ARG A 220 -8.85 -20.73 -5.90
N LEU A 221 -9.55 -21.37 -6.84
CA LEU A 221 -10.62 -22.32 -6.50
C LEU A 221 -10.07 -23.46 -5.65
N ARG A 222 -10.81 -23.80 -4.60
CA ARG A 222 -10.50 -24.94 -3.75
C ARG A 222 -10.91 -26.24 -4.45
N THR A 223 -10.30 -27.36 -4.06
CA THR A 223 -10.57 -28.65 -4.69
C THR A 223 -12.02 -29.12 -4.47
N ASP A 224 -12.65 -28.77 -3.35
CA ASP A 224 -14.08 -29.05 -3.09
C ASP A 224 -15.04 -28.28 -4.01
N GLN A 225 -14.55 -27.23 -4.67
CA GLN A 225 -15.31 -26.42 -5.63
C GLN A 225 -15.16 -26.93 -7.07
N LEU A 226 -14.24 -27.87 -7.32
CA LEU A 226 -13.85 -28.33 -8.64
C LEU A 226 -14.32 -29.77 -8.88
N GLY A 227 -15.45 -29.92 -9.60
CA GLY A 227 -15.86 -31.21 -10.16
C GLY A 227 -15.11 -31.52 -11.46
N LEU A 228 -14.99 -32.81 -11.82
CA LEU A 228 -14.26 -33.25 -13.03
C LEU A 228 -14.79 -32.60 -14.32
N GLU A 229 -16.12 -32.48 -14.46
CA GLU A 229 -16.75 -31.82 -15.61
C GLU A 229 -16.41 -30.33 -15.68
N LEU A 230 -16.41 -29.65 -14.52
CA LEU A 230 -16.04 -28.23 -14.46
C LEU A 230 -14.55 -28.03 -14.77
N ILE A 231 -13.67 -28.92 -14.30
CA ILE A 231 -12.25 -28.87 -14.66
C ILE A 231 -12.08 -28.94 -16.18
N ALA A 232 -12.73 -29.89 -16.85
CA ALA A 232 -12.65 -30.00 -18.31
C ALA A 232 -13.17 -28.72 -19.02
N THR A 233 -14.28 -28.17 -18.52
CA THR A 233 -14.88 -26.95 -19.05
C THR A 233 -13.96 -25.73 -18.88
N LEU A 234 -13.37 -25.54 -17.70
CA LEU A 234 -12.46 -24.44 -17.41
C LEU A 234 -11.15 -24.59 -18.16
N THR A 235 -10.59 -25.80 -18.28
CA THR A 235 -9.39 -26.06 -19.07
C THR A 235 -9.59 -25.63 -20.52
N HIS A 236 -10.69 -26.06 -21.15
CA HIS A 236 -11.00 -25.65 -22.52
C HIS A 236 -11.18 -24.13 -22.65
N ALA A 237 -11.90 -23.49 -21.73
CA ALA A 237 -12.11 -22.04 -21.75
C ALA A 237 -10.80 -21.26 -21.57
N LEU A 238 -9.88 -21.74 -20.72
CA LEU A 238 -8.57 -21.14 -20.52
C LEU A 238 -7.67 -21.28 -21.75
N GLU A 239 -7.73 -22.41 -22.46
CA GLU A 239 -7.00 -22.62 -23.72
C GLU A 239 -7.49 -21.67 -24.82
N GLU A 240 -8.80 -21.49 -24.96
CA GLU A 240 -9.37 -20.54 -25.92
C GLU A 240 -9.01 -19.10 -25.56
N ALA A 241 -9.12 -18.72 -24.27
CA ALA A 241 -8.69 -17.41 -23.79
C ALA A 241 -7.18 -17.17 -24.06
N TRP A 242 -6.34 -18.19 -23.85
CA TRP A 242 -4.90 -18.09 -24.11
C TRP A 242 -4.57 -17.85 -25.59
N LYS A 243 -5.31 -18.48 -26.51
CA LYS A 243 -5.10 -18.34 -27.96
C LYS A 243 -5.43 -16.93 -28.47
N VAL A 244 -6.41 -16.26 -27.85
CA VAL A 244 -6.84 -14.92 -28.26
C VAL A 244 -6.03 -13.79 -27.62
N GLU A 245 -5.23 -14.07 -26.59
CA GLU A 245 -4.35 -13.04 -26.02
C GLU A 245 -3.34 -12.55 -27.08
N PRO A 246 -3.07 -11.24 -27.17
CA PRO A 246 -2.10 -10.69 -28.12
C PRO A 246 -0.68 -11.15 -27.75
N PRO A 247 0.24 -11.29 -28.73
CA PRO A 247 1.61 -11.74 -28.45
C PRO A 247 2.31 -10.86 -27.40
N LEU A 248 3.38 -11.39 -26.79
CA LEU A 248 4.20 -10.60 -25.87
C LEU A 248 4.73 -9.37 -26.60
N THR A 249 4.42 -8.21 -26.05
CA THR A 249 4.85 -6.91 -26.56
C THR A 249 5.48 -6.12 -25.43
N LEU A 250 6.46 -5.29 -25.75
CA LEU A 250 7.10 -4.42 -24.78
C LEU A 250 6.31 -3.12 -24.73
N VAL A 251 5.74 -2.82 -23.56
CA VAL A 251 4.93 -1.62 -23.35
C VAL A 251 5.82 -0.38 -23.39
N ASP A 252 5.39 0.65 -24.13
CA ASP A 252 6.05 1.96 -24.15
C ASP A 252 5.82 2.73 -22.84
N ASP A 253 6.57 3.80 -22.62
CA ASP A 253 6.35 4.63 -21.45
C ASP A 253 5.01 5.36 -21.53
N ALA A 254 4.23 5.25 -20.47
CA ALA A 254 3.10 6.13 -20.22
C ALA A 254 3.59 7.36 -19.42
N PRO A 255 2.89 8.50 -19.49
CA PRO A 255 3.12 9.60 -18.57
C PRO A 255 3.05 9.10 -17.12
N ASP A 256 3.91 9.62 -16.24
CA ASP A 256 3.85 9.30 -14.81
C ASP A 256 2.50 9.76 -14.26
N PRO A 257 1.64 8.86 -13.74
CA PRO A 257 0.34 9.26 -13.17
C PRO A 257 0.50 10.16 -11.93
N ARG A 258 1.67 10.17 -11.28
CA ARG A 258 2.00 11.08 -10.16
C ARG A 258 2.11 12.53 -10.62
N ASP A 259 2.48 12.76 -11.88
CA ASP A 259 2.57 14.10 -12.43
C ASP A 259 1.17 14.59 -12.82
N ARG A 260 0.82 15.83 -12.43
CA ARG A 260 -0.46 16.51 -12.72
C ARG A 260 -1.73 16.04 -11.98
N GLY A 261 -1.63 15.43 -10.79
CA GLY A 261 -2.83 15.03 -10.04
C GLY A 261 -3.70 13.98 -10.75
N LEU A 262 -3.12 13.35 -11.76
CA LEU A 262 -3.71 12.29 -12.58
C LEU A 262 -3.75 10.94 -11.88
N LEU A 263 -3.21 10.82 -10.66
CA LEU A 263 -3.36 9.65 -9.78
C LEU A 263 -4.82 9.29 -9.52
N ALA A 264 -5.72 10.28 -9.52
CA ALA A 264 -7.13 10.00 -9.65
C ALA A 264 -7.38 9.37 -11.03
N SER A 265 -7.14 10.10 -12.12
CA SER A 265 -7.50 9.72 -13.50
C SER A 265 -6.88 8.44 -14.11
N TYR A 266 -5.72 7.97 -13.66
CA TYR A 266 -4.98 6.83 -14.22
C TYR A 266 -4.68 5.79 -13.14
N GLU A 267 -5.71 5.08 -12.68
CA GLU A 267 -5.48 3.90 -11.87
C GLU A 267 -4.86 2.78 -12.73
N SER A 268 -3.78 2.18 -12.21
CA SER A 268 -3.11 1.03 -12.81
C SER A 268 -4.09 -0.14 -13.01
N SER A 269 -4.59 -0.33 -14.24
CA SER A 269 -5.41 -1.49 -14.63
C SER A 269 -4.54 -2.64 -15.14
N PRO A 270 -4.98 -3.90 -15.03
CA PRO A 270 -4.30 -5.04 -15.67
C PRO A 270 -4.06 -4.81 -17.17
N SER A 271 -2.89 -5.26 -17.63
CA SER A 271 -2.51 -5.28 -19.04
C SER A 271 -2.78 -6.64 -19.68
N SER A 272 -2.55 -6.78 -20.99
CA SER A 272 -2.56 -8.08 -21.67
C SER A 272 -1.54 -9.07 -21.07
N LEU A 273 -0.36 -8.60 -20.64
CA LEU A 273 0.59 -9.46 -19.93
C LEU A 273 0.03 -9.93 -18.58
N THR A 274 -0.67 -9.05 -17.87
CA THR A 274 -1.33 -9.39 -16.60
C THR A 274 -2.39 -10.47 -16.81
N ALA A 275 -3.19 -10.35 -17.87
CA ALA A 275 -4.19 -11.35 -18.27
C ALA A 275 -3.52 -12.69 -18.60
N ARG A 276 -2.48 -12.70 -19.44
CA ARG A 276 -1.68 -13.89 -19.73
C ARG A 276 -1.12 -14.55 -18.47
N ALA A 277 -0.55 -13.77 -17.55
CA ALA A 277 0.00 -14.31 -16.31
C ALA A 277 -1.10 -14.91 -15.40
N ALA A 278 -2.29 -14.31 -15.36
CA ALA A 278 -3.43 -14.87 -14.64
C ALA A 278 -3.95 -16.16 -15.30
N LEU A 279 -4.06 -16.21 -16.63
CA LEU A 279 -4.42 -17.41 -17.38
C LEU A 279 -3.41 -18.55 -17.15
N ALA A 280 -2.11 -18.24 -17.17
CA ALA A 280 -1.05 -19.19 -16.89
C ALA A 280 -1.19 -19.77 -15.47
N ARG A 281 -1.43 -18.94 -14.45
CA ARG A 281 -1.71 -19.39 -13.07
C ARG A 281 -2.95 -20.27 -12.97
N ALA A 282 -4.01 -19.94 -13.71
CA ALA A 282 -5.24 -20.72 -13.72
C ALA A 282 -5.02 -22.11 -14.31
N ARG A 283 -4.27 -22.20 -15.41
CA ARG A 283 -3.88 -23.49 -16.02
C ARG A 283 -2.99 -24.31 -15.08
N ASP A 284 -1.97 -23.67 -14.51
CA ASP A 284 -1.10 -24.26 -13.49
C ASP A 284 -1.89 -24.81 -12.29
N ARG A 285 -2.94 -24.11 -11.86
CA ARG A 285 -3.84 -24.57 -10.79
C ARG A 285 -4.63 -25.83 -11.16
N LEU A 286 -5.14 -25.92 -12.40
CA LEU A 286 -5.91 -27.08 -12.85
C LEU A 286 -5.01 -28.30 -13.14
N GLU A 287 -3.80 -28.07 -13.63
CA GLU A 287 -2.82 -29.12 -13.97
C GLU A 287 -1.96 -29.57 -12.78
N GLY A 288 -1.86 -28.76 -11.73
CA GLY A 288 -1.09 -29.07 -10.53
C GLY A 288 0.41 -28.75 -10.65
N GLY A 289 0.77 -27.50 -10.98
CA GLY A 289 2.16 -27.09 -11.15
C GLY A 289 2.37 -25.58 -11.17
N THR A 290 3.49 -25.14 -11.77
CA THR A 290 3.83 -23.72 -12.01
C THR A 290 4.48 -23.50 -13.39
N THR A 291 4.34 -24.49 -14.28
CA THR A 291 5.06 -24.59 -15.55
C THR A 291 4.69 -23.45 -16.48
N HIS A 292 3.39 -23.14 -16.63
CA HIS A 292 2.91 -22.11 -17.55
C HIS A 292 3.36 -20.72 -17.11
N LEU A 293 3.20 -20.38 -15.82
CA LEU A 293 3.61 -19.07 -15.31
C LEU A 293 5.14 -18.91 -15.37
N THR A 294 5.88 -19.96 -15.01
CA THR A 294 7.35 -19.94 -15.05
C THR A 294 7.86 -19.74 -16.46
N SER A 295 7.30 -20.47 -17.44
CA SER A 295 7.65 -20.34 -18.86
C SER A 295 7.32 -18.95 -19.39
N LEU A 296 6.12 -18.43 -19.12
CA LEU A 296 5.73 -17.07 -19.52
C LEU A 296 6.67 -16.01 -18.94
N ARG A 297 7.00 -16.11 -17.64
CA ARG A 297 7.94 -15.20 -16.98
C ARG A 297 9.32 -15.26 -17.62
N GLN A 298 9.86 -16.46 -17.87
CA GLN A 298 11.17 -16.64 -18.51
C GLN A 298 11.20 -16.05 -19.92
N GLN A 299 10.14 -16.26 -20.72
CA GLN A 299 10.02 -15.67 -22.05
C GLN A 299 10.02 -14.14 -22.00
N TYR A 300 9.24 -13.54 -21.10
CA TYR A 300 9.20 -12.09 -20.98
C TYR A 300 10.53 -11.51 -20.45
N GLU A 301 11.18 -12.17 -19.49
CA GLU A 301 12.51 -11.78 -19.01
C GLU A 301 13.57 -11.88 -20.10
N PHE A 302 13.52 -12.89 -20.96
CA PHE A 302 14.43 -13.02 -22.11
C PHE A 302 14.30 -11.84 -23.09
N LEU A 303 13.09 -11.29 -23.23
CA LEU A 303 12.83 -10.12 -24.08
C LEU A 303 13.25 -8.79 -23.45
N THR A 304 13.34 -8.71 -22.12
CA THR A 304 13.44 -7.42 -21.39
C THR A 304 14.71 -7.24 -20.58
N LEU A 305 15.35 -8.32 -20.17
CA LEU A 305 16.54 -8.34 -19.33
C LEU A 305 17.65 -9.07 -20.07
N THR A 306 18.13 -8.43 -21.14
CA THR A 306 19.05 -9.00 -22.13
C THR A 306 20.47 -9.15 -21.61
N GLU A 307 20.88 -8.28 -20.70
CA GLU A 307 22.23 -8.27 -20.13
C GLU A 307 22.22 -8.79 -18.69
N ARG A 308 23.33 -9.41 -18.29
CA ARG A 308 23.56 -9.90 -16.93
C ARG A 308 25.01 -9.68 -16.50
N SER A 309 25.20 -9.21 -15.28
CA SER A 309 26.50 -9.18 -14.62
C SER A 309 26.38 -9.56 -13.15
N GLU A 310 27.42 -10.13 -12.59
CA GLU A 310 27.45 -10.60 -11.20
C GLU A 310 28.80 -10.27 -10.56
N HIS A 311 28.77 -9.67 -9.37
CA HIS A 311 29.96 -9.26 -8.63
C HIS A 311 29.64 -9.19 -7.13
N ASP A 312 30.52 -9.73 -6.28
CA ASP A 312 30.48 -9.62 -4.82
C ASP A 312 29.12 -9.92 -4.17
N GLY A 313 28.47 -11.00 -4.59
CA GLY A 313 27.16 -11.40 -4.06
C GLY A 313 25.99 -10.53 -4.55
N VAL A 314 26.19 -9.76 -5.61
CA VAL A 314 25.14 -8.99 -6.30
C VAL A 314 25.05 -9.44 -7.75
N SER A 315 23.84 -9.70 -8.25
CA SER A 315 23.56 -10.08 -9.63
C SER A 315 22.57 -9.10 -10.24
N ILE A 316 23.00 -8.36 -11.26
CA ILE A 316 22.15 -7.45 -12.03
C ILE A 316 21.74 -8.13 -13.34
N ARG A 317 20.44 -8.17 -13.60
CA ARG A 317 19.87 -8.49 -14.93
C ARG A 317 19.15 -7.25 -15.43
N ALA A 318 19.48 -6.77 -16.61
CA ALA A 318 18.98 -5.47 -17.08
C ALA A 318 18.71 -5.43 -18.59
N GLY A 319 17.80 -4.54 -18.97
CA GLY A 319 17.62 -4.10 -20.36
C GLY A 319 18.50 -2.89 -20.72
N LEU A 320 19.67 -2.78 -20.10
CA LEU A 320 20.61 -1.65 -20.25
C LEU A 320 21.93 -2.15 -20.84
N ALA A 321 22.78 -1.23 -21.30
CA ALA A 321 24.10 -1.60 -21.82
C ALA A 321 25.03 -2.13 -20.71
N ALA A 322 26.02 -2.96 -21.10
CA ALA A 322 26.90 -3.63 -20.15
C ALA A 322 27.77 -2.66 -19.31
N ASP A 323 28.17 -1.52 -19.88
CA ASP A 323 28.92 -0.47 -19.20
C ASP A 323 28.08 0.28 -18.15
N GLU A 324 26.80 0.53 -18.44
CA GLU A 324 25.84 1.05 -17.46
C GLU A 324 25.69 0.09 -16.27
N ILE A 325 25.55 -1.22 -16.53
CA ILE A 325 25.46 -2.23 -15.46
C ILE A 325 26.73 -2.25 -14.60
N ALA A 326 27.91 -2.14 -15.22
CA ALA A 326 29.17 -2.09 -14.48
C ALA A 326 29.26 -0.84 -13.58
N ALA A 327 28.73 0.31 -14.02
CA ALA A 327 28.63 1.49 -13.17
C ALA A 327 27.66 1.28 -12.00
N LEU A 328 26.50 0.69 -12.25
CA LEU A 328 25.51 0.41 -11.21
C LEU A 328 26.01 -0.60 -10.16
N LEU A 329 26.79 -1.61 -10.56
CA LEU A 329 27.45 -2.51 -9.61
C LEU A 329 28.39 -1.76 -8.66
N ARG A 330 29.21 -0.81 -9.17
CA ARG A 330 30.07 0.02 -8.32
C ARG A 330 29.26 0.89 -7.37
N GLU A 331 28.13 1.43 -7.82
CA GLU A 331 27.21 2.18 -6.96
C GLU A 331 26.63 1.31 -5.85
N VAL A 332 26.20 0.08 -6.13
CA VAL A 332 25.71 -0.85 -5.10
C VAL A 332 26.80 -1.16 -4.07
N THR A 333 28.04 -1.39 -4.50
CA THR A 333 29.18 -1.58 -3.59
C THR A 333 29.42 -0.36 -2.71
N HIS A 334 29.40 0.85 -3.28
CA HIS A 334 29.59 2.09 -2.52
C HIS A 334 28.48 2.28 -1.45
N VAL A 335 27.22 1.99 -1.79
CA VAL A 335 26.11 2.04 -0.83
C VAL A 335 26.29 1.04 0.30
N ARG A 336 26.67 -0.20 -0.04
CA ARG A 336 26.95 -1.24 0.95
C ARG A 336 28.03 -0.78 1.93
N GLU A 337 29.14 -0.24 1.44
CA GLU A 337 30.24 0.24 2.29
C GLU A 337 29.78 1.39 3.21
N ALA A 338 29.03 2.35 2.68
CA ALA A 338 28.47 3.44 3.47
C ALA A 338 27.51 2.95 4.57
N LEU A 339 26.66 1.97 4.25
CA LEU A 339 25.73 1.36 5.21
C LEU A 339 26.46 0.61 6.32
N LEU A 340 27.44 -0.23 5.97
CA LEU A 340 28.24 -0.96 6.96
C LEU A 340 29.03 0.00 7.87
N HIS A 341 29.49 1.13 7.34
CA HIS A 341 30.09 2.18 8.16
C HIS A 341 29.10 2.81 9.15
N ILE A 342 27.89 3.15 8.70
CA ILE A 342 26.81 3.70 9.56
C ILE A 342 26.41 2.70 10.66
N PHE A 343 26.24 1.43 10.29
CA PHE A 343 25.87 0.36 11.21
C PHE A 343 26.93 0.12 12.29
N GLY A 344 28.20 0.31 11.94
CA GLY A 344 29.32 0.04 12.82
C GLY A 344 29.60 -1.45 12.99
N PRO A 345 30.71 -1.80 13.67
CA PRO A 345 31.24 -3.17 13.69
C PRO A 345 30.28 -4.18 14.34
N ASN A 346 29.47 -3.77 15.31
CA ASN A 346 28.54 -4.66 16.03
C ASN A 346 27.35 -5.10 15.18
N LEU A 347 27.07 -4.39 14.09
CA LEU A 347 25.92 -4.62 13.22
C LEU A 347 26.34 -4.97 11.78
N ALA A 348 27.64 -5.04 11.49
CA ALA A 348 28.19 -5.27 10.17
C ALA A 348 27.92 -6.69 9.63
N GLU A 349 27.82 -7.68 10.53
CA GLU A 349 27.49 -9.04 10.15
C GLU A 349 25.98 -9.21 9.96
N PRO A 350 25.52 -9.93 8.91
CA PRO A 350 24.11 -10.23 8.74
C PRO A 350 23.51 -11.02 9.91
N MET A 351 22.21 -10.87 10.15
CA MET A 351 21.50 -11.56 11.22
C MET A 351 21.30 -13.05 10.96
N ASP A 352 21.17 -13.45 9.69
CA ASP A 352 20.86 -14.82 9.29
C ASP A 352 21.42 -15.17 7.89
N ALA A 353 21.21 -16.43 7.49
CA ALA A 353 21.66 -16.95 6.19
C ALA A 353 20.95 -16.31 4.98
N LYS A 354 19.89 -15.52 5.17
CA LYS A 354 19.29 -14.75 4.07
C LYS A 354 20.20 -13.58 3.71
N GLY A 355 20.88 -12.98 4.67
CA GLY A 355 21.86 -11.92 4.43
C GLY A 355 23.12 -12.37 3.69
N THR A 356 23.34 -13.68 3.53
CA THR A 356 24.42 -14.23 2.71
C THR A 356 23.96 -14.68 1.32
N ARG A 357 22.69 -14.47 0.96
CA ARG A 357 22.18 -14.79 -0.39
C ARG A 357 22.60 -13.72 -1.38
N THR A 358 22.78 -14.12 -2.63
CA THR A 358 23.03 -13.17 -3.73
C THR A 358 21.85 -12.21 -3.89
N LEU A 359 22.08 -10.91 -3.74
CA LEU A 359 21.10 -9.87 -4.04
C LEU A 359 20.85 -9.83 -5.55
N GLN A 360 19.62 -10.12 -5.98
CA GLN A 360 19.24 -10.00 -7.38
C GLN A 360 18.67 -8.61 -7.65
N ILE A 361 19.05 -7.98 -8.75
CA ILE A 361 18.54 -6.66 -9.15
C ILE A 361 18.07 -6.77 -10.60
N LYS A 362 16.80 -6.44 -10.84
CA LYS A 362 16.19 -6.41 -12.17
C LYS A 362 15.95 -4.96 -12.57
N ILE A 363 16.62 -4.52 -13.63
CA ILE A 363 16.54 -3.14 -14.12
C ILE A 363 15.94 -3.13 -15.52
N PHE A 364 14.70 -2.70 -15.62
CA PHE A 364 14.02 -2.61 -16.91
C PHE A 364 14.46 -1.35 -17.66
N ALA A 365 14.54 -1.44 -18.99
CA ALA A 365 15.00 -0.35 -19.84
C ALA A 365 14.13 0.92 -19.76
N ARG A 366 12.87 0.78 -19.34
CA ARG A 366 11.88 1.86 -19.30
C ARG A 366 10.73 1.55 -18.34
N GLN A 367 10.00 2.59 -17.93
CA GLN A 367 8.93 2.51 -16.91
C GLN A 367 7.77 1.60 -17.34
N GLY A 368 7.34 1.67 -18.60
CA GLY A 368 6.23 0.87 -19.11
C GLY A 368 6.45 -0.64 -18.91
N ILE A 369 7.65 -1.12 -19.23
CA ILE A 369 8.04 -2.54 -19.08
C ILE A 369 8.09 -2.95 -17.61
N TYR A 370 8.65 -2.10 -16.75
CA TYR A 370 8.69 -2.36 -15.30
C TYR A 370 7.30 -2.50 -14.71
N ARG A 371 6.39 -1.56 -15.01
CA ARG A 371 5.01 -1.60 -14.51
C ARG A 371 4.29 -2.85 -15.01
N ASP A 372 4.48 -3.20 -16.27
CA ASP A 372 3.89 -4.40 -16.86
C ASP A 372 4.39 -5.69 -16.18
N TYR A 373 5.70 -5.81 -15.99
CA TYR A 373 6.33 -6.95 -15.33
C TYR A 373 5.89 -7.09 -13.87
N VAL A 374 5.99 -6.01 -13.09
CA VAL A 374 5.68 -6.03 -11.65
C VAL A 374 4.21 -6.40 -11.45
N ARG A 375 3.29 -5.83 -12.26
CA ARG A 375 1.87 -6.17 -12.21
C ARG A 375 1.60 -7.65 -12.51
N ALA A 376 2.29 -8.20 -13.51
CA ALA A 376 2.02 -9.54 -14.00
C ALA A 376 2.59 -10.63 -13.06
N PHE A 377 3.79 -10.43 -12.54
CA PHE A 377 4.58 -11.51 -11.91
C PHE A 377 4.83 -11.35 -10.42
N THR A 378 4.48 -10.20 -9.83
CA THR A 378 4.72 -9.93 -8.41
C THR A 378 3.41 -9.57 -7.69
N PRO A 379 3.38 -9.61 -6.34
CA PRO A 379 2.22 -9.14 -5.58
C PRO A 379 2.27 -7.64 -5.25
N PHE A 380 3.24 -6.89 -5.78
CA PHE A 380 3.49 -5.50 -5.40
C PHE A 380 2.73 -4.52 -6.28
N THR A 381 2.59 -3.29 -5.78
CA THR A 381 2.09 -2.14 -6.55
C THR A 381 3.14 -1.69 -7.57
N VAL A 382 2.70 -1.04 -8.64
CA VAL A 382 3.56 -0.67 -9.77
C VAL A 382 3.87 0.81 -9.87
N ASP A 383 3.17 1.64 -9.09
CA ASP A 383 3.29 3.10 -9.14
C ASP A 383 4.37 3.59 -8.16
N VAL A 384 5.54 2.95 -8.22
CA VAL A 384 6.73 3.23 -7.42
C VAL A 384 7.98 3.18 -8.31
N ASP A 385 9.03 3.90 -7.90
CA ASP A 385 10.27 3.99 -8.67
C ASP A 385 11.16 2.74 -8.53
N GLY A 386 10.97 1.99 -7.44
CA GLY A 386 11.68 0.76 -7.11
C GLY A 386 10.90 0.00 -6.04
N LEU A 387 11.26 -1.28 -5.85
CA LEU A 387 10.83 -2.05 -4.69
C LEU A 387 11.82 -3.17 -4.37
N TYR A 388 11.98 -3.46 -3.08
CA TYR A 388 12.70 -4.61 -2.56
C TYR A 388 11.74 -5.73 -2.12
N ASP A 389 11.83 -6.88 -2.78
CA ASP A 389 11.16 -8.11 -2.39
C ASP A 389 12.01 -8.89 -1.38
N ASP A 390 11.73 -8.64 -0.10
CA ASP A 390 12.38 -9.26 1.04
C ASP A 390 12.37 -10.80 1.00
N ALA A 391 11.27 -11.40 0.54
CA ALA A 391 11.09 -12.85 0.56
C ALA A 391 12.02 -13.53 -0.46
N ASN A 392 12.21 -12.89 -1.62
CA ASN A 392 12.99 -13.44 -2.73
C ASN A 392 14.39 -12.82 -2.86
N THR A 393 14.71 -11.79 -2.07
CA THR A 393 15.99 -11.04 -2.15
C THR A 393 16.18 -10.43 -3.55
N ILE A 394 15.14 -9.76 -4.06
CA ILE A 394 15.13 -9.15 -5.40
C ILE A 394 14.76 -7.68 -5.32
N ILE A 395 15.56 -6.81 -5.92
CA ILE A 395 15.20 -5.42 -6.22
C ILE A 395 14.64 -5.35 -7.64
N TYR A 396 13.51 -4.67 -7.83
CA TYR A 396 12.96 -4.35 -9.13
C TYR A 396 12.96 -2.83 -9.32
N THR A 397 13.53 -2.35 -10.42
CA THR A 397 13.59 -0.93 -10.74
C THR A 397 13.68 -0.73 -12.25
N HIS A 398 13.71 0.52 -12.72
CA HIS A 398 13.75 0.84 -14.15
C HIS A 398 14.57 2.09 -14.46
N GLN A 399 15.13 2.16 -15.66
CA GLN A 399 15.72 3.40 -16.16
C GLN A 399 14.63 4.43 -16.46
N ARG A 400 14.92 5.71 -16.20
CA ARG A 400 13.97 6.80 -16.36
C ARG A 400 14.64 8.16 -16.54
N THR A 401 13.89 9.12 -17.08
CA THR A 401 14.30 10.52 -17.22
C THR A 401 13.77 11.39 -16.08
N SER A 402 14.27 12.63 -15.99
CA SER A 402 13.81 13.64 -15.03
C SER A 402 12.35 14.03 -15.20
N GLU A 403 11.78 13.86 -16.39
CA GLU A 403 10.37 14.13 -16.68
C GLU A 403 9.47 13.00 -16.17
N GLN A 404 10.02 11.80 -15.96
CA GLN A 404 9.27 10.61 -15.53
C GLN A 404 9.31 10.39 -14.02
N SER A 405 10.35 10.86 -13.34
CA SER A 405 10.44 10.81 -11.89
C SER A 405 11.40 11.88 -11.38
N ALA A 406 11.10 12.41 -10.19
CA ALA A 406 12.03 13.26 -9.46
C ALA A 406 13.30 12.51 -9.02
N ASN A 407 13.24 11.18 -8.91
CA ASN A 407 14.37 10.34 -8.53
C ASN A 407 14.98 9.65 -9.76
N SER A 408 16.28 9.81 -9.95
CA SER A 408 17.05 9.03 -10.93
C SER A 408 17.06 7.53 -10.60
N LEU A 409 17.43 6.70 -11.59
CA LEU A 409 17.67 5.27 -11.38
C LEU A 409 18.68 5.03 -10.25
N VAL A 410 19.78 5.78 -10.21
CA VAL A 410 20.82 5.63 -9.19
C VAL A 410 20.27 5.95 -7.81
N GLU A 411 19.54 7.05 -7.63
CA GLU A 411 18.94 7.40 -6.33
C GLU A 411 17.98 6.32 -5.83
N SER A 412 17.10 5.81 -6.71
CA SER A 412 16.17 4.72 -6.32
C SER A 412 16.90 3.41 -6.06
N LEU A 413 17.97 3.11 -6.80
CA LEU A 413 18.75 1.90 -6.54
C LEU A 413 19.41 1.96 -5.15
N ARG A 414 20.00 3.10 -4.78
CA ARG A 414 20.59 3.31 -3.45
C ARG A 414 19.56 3.15 -2.34
N HIS A 415 18.35 3.70 -2.56
CA HIS A 415 17.22 3.57 -1.65
C HIS A 415 16.83 2.09 -1.43
N GLU A 416 16.59 1.33 -2.49
CA GLU A 416 16.19 -0.08 -2.37
C GLU A 416 17.29 -0.99 -1.81
N VAL A 417 18.56 -0.69 -2.09
CA VAL A 417 19.70 -1.39 -1.49
C VAL A 417 19.72 -1.18 0.03
N ALA A 418 19.38 0.02 0.51
CA ALA A 418 19.29 0.28 1.95
C ALA A 418 18.24 -0.60 2.63
N HIS A 419 17.06 -0.81 2.03
CA HIS A 419 16.06 -1.74 2.56
C HIS A 419 16.59 -3.18 2.65
N HIS A 420 17.33 -3.64 1.65
CA HIS A 420 17.96 -4.96 1.71
C HIS A 420 18.89 -5.11 2.91
N TYR A 421 19.77 -4.14 3.14
CA TYR A 421 20.71 -4.18 4.26
C TYR A 421 20.01 -3.97 5.61
N ALA A 422 19.00 -3.10 5.69
CA ALA A 422 18.18 -2.95 6.88
C ALA A 422 17.48 -4.26 7.26
N ALA A 423 16.86 -4.94 6.28
CA ALA A 423 16.17 -6.21 6.50
C ALA A 423 17.12 -7.35 6.90
N THR A 424 18.39 -7.32 6.47
CA THR A 424 19.37 -8.39 6.73
C THR A 424 20.28 -8.12 7.92
N HIS A 425 20.39 -6.87 8.40
CA HIS A 425 21.29 -6.50 9.49
C HIS A 425 20.57 -5.90 10.71
N LEU A 426 19.39 -5.28 10.53
CA LEU A 426 18.74 -4.47 11.57
C LEU A 426 17.39 -5.02 12.05
N PHE A 427 16.57 -5.56 11.15
CA PHE A 427 15.17 -5.93 11.46
C PHE A 427 14.91 -7.43 11.35
N PRO A 428 15.02 -8.20 12.44
CA PRO A 428 14.87 -9.64 12.36
C PRO A 428 13.43 -10.04 12.03
N GLY A 429 13.31 -11.12 11.27
CA GLY A 429 12.03 -11.63 10.76
C GLY A 429 11.78 -11.21 9.31
N GLN A 430 10.55 -11.42 8.83
CA GLN A 430 10.13 -11.04 7.49
C GLN A 430 8.93 -10.10 7.59
N TRP A 431 8.79 -9.20 6.62
CA TRP A 431 7.72 -8.20 6.57
C TRP A 431 6.33 -8.75 6.94
N ARG A 432 5.95 -9.90 6.38
CA ARG A 432 4.61 -10.50 6.58
C ARG A 432 4.47 -11.36 7.84
N THR A 433 5.53 -11.53 8.63
CA THR A 433 5.48 -12.41 9.81
C THR A 433 4.76 -11.74 10.98
N PRO A 434 3.89 -12.46 11.71
CA PRO A 434 3.23 -11.91 12.89
C PRO A 434 4.25 -11.37 13.89
N GLY A 435 4.06 -10.12 14.32
CA GLY A 435 4.95 -9.46 15.28
C GLY A 435 6.07 -8.63 14.67
N TYR A 436 6.39 -8.76 13.37
CA TYR A 436 7.39 -7.92 12.70
C TYR A 436 7.07 -6.43 12.85
N HIS A 437 5.79 -6.06 12.71
CA HIS A 437 5.27 -4.70 12.88
C HIS A 437 4.76 -4.37 14.30
N ARG A 438 5.26 -5.06 15.34
CA ARG A 438 4.88 -4.77 16.73
C ARG A 438 5.22 -3.33 17.11
N GLU A 439 6.41 -2.90 16.70
CA GLU A 439 6.94 -1.56 16.97
C GLU A 439 7.04 -0.74 15.68
N PRO A 440 6.70 0.56 15.72
CA PRO A 440 6.91 1.44 14.58
C PRO A 440 8.39 1.48 14.22
N LYS A 441 8.69 1.33 12.92
CA LYS A 441 10.06 1.33 12.40
C LYS A 441 10.21 2.09 11.09
N GLY A 442 9.11 2.64 10.54
CA GLY A 442 9.12 3.35 9.26
C GLY A 442 10.12 4.51 9.25
N TRP A 443 10.28 5.25 10.36
CA TRP A 443 11.25 6.35 10.40
C TRP A 443 12.70 5.86 10.25
N ALA A 444 12.99 4.68 10.78
CA ALA A 444 14.32 4.08 10.76
C ALA A 444 14.62 3.42 9.41
N ASP A 445 13.65 2.68 8.88
CA ASP A 445 13.76 1.98 7.60
C ASP A 445 13.76 2.97 6.42
N GLU A 446 12.69 3.74 6.26
CA GLU A 446 12.55 4.72 5.18
C GLU A 446 13.55 5.87 5.33
N GLY A 447 13.81 6.32 6.57
CA GLY A 447 14.78 7.38 6.80
C GLY A 447 16.19 6.96 6.40
N LEU A 448 16.61 5.72 6.67
CA LEU A 448 17.90 5.19 6.22
C LEU A 448 17.96 5.10 4.69
N ALA A 449 16.90 4.60 4.06
CA ALA A 449 16.81 4.49 2.62
C ALA A 449 16.88 5.85 1.91
N GLU A 450 16.22 6.87 2.45
CA GLU A 450 16.29 8.23 1.93
C GLU A 450 17.65 8.90 2.15
N VAL A 451 18.33 8.60 3.27
CA VAL A 451 19.71 9.07 3.49
C VAL A 451 20.66 8.43 2.47
N MET A 452 20.49 7.15 2.14
CA MET A 452 21.29 6.48 1.11
C MET A 452 20.96 6.95 -0.30
N ALA A 453 19.70 7.31 -0.59
CA ALA A 453 19.34 7.92 -1.87
C ALA A 453 20.20 9.18 -2.15
N GLY A 454 20.49 9.97 -1.12
CA GLY A 454 21.36 11.16 -1.16
C GLY A 454 22.87 10.89 -1.01
N LEU A 455 23.34 9.65 -1.16
CA LEU A 455 24.77 9.33 -1.01
C LEU A 455 25.63 10.03 -2.09
N THR A 456 26.73 10.64 -1.67
CA THR A 456 27.74 11.22 -2.54
C THR A 456 29.11 10.59 -2.27
N ALA A 457 30.13 10.92 -3.07
CA ALA A 457 31.50 10.48 -2.81
C ALA A 457 32.05 10.96 -1.43
N SER A 458 31.47 12.00 -0.84
CA SER A 458 31.84 12.52 0.49
C SER A 458 30.94 12.01 1.62
N GLY A 459 30.05 11.06 1.34
CA GLY A 459 29.05 10.56 2.28
C GLY A 459 27.64 11.11 2.02
N PRO A 460 26.69 10.83 2.92
CA PRO A 460 25.30 11.24 2.75
C PRO A 460 25.14 12.77 2.73
N ALA A 461 24.34 13.27 1.78
CA ALA A 461 24.04 14.68 1.64
C ALA A 461 22.53 14.94 1.50
N PRO A 462 22.05 16.15 1.87
CA PRO A 462 20.67 16.54 1.64
C PRO A 462 20.31 16.63 0.16
N ARG A 463 19.13 16.12 -0.21
CA ARG A 463 18.58 16.30 -1.56
C ARG A 463 17.81 17.63 -1.65
N PRO A 464 18.10 18.51 -2.63
CA PRO A 464 17.55 19.87 -2.67
C PRO A 464 16.01 19.95 -2.62
N ALA A 465 15.31 19.08 -3.34
CA ALA A 465 13.85 19.11 -3.39
C ALA A 465 13.21 18.71 -2.05
N GLN A 466 13.76 17.69 -1.39
CA GLN A 466 13.32 17.21 -0.08
C GLN A 466 13.63 18.24 1.01
N LEU A 467 14.83 18.83 1.00
CA LEU A 467 15.18 19.90 1.93
C LEU A 467 14.27 21.12 1.75
N ARG A 468 13.98 21.53 0.51
CA ARG A 468 13.05 22.64 0.23
C ARG A 468 11.68 22.42 0.85
N ARG A 469 11.05 21.26 0.61
CA ARG A 469 9.74 20.92 1.20
C ARG A 469 9.76 20.96 2.72
N LEU A 470 10.84 20.46 3.34
CA LEU A 470 11.00 20.51 4.79
C LEU A 470 11.16 21.96 5.30
N CYS A 471 11.87 22.81 4.57
CA CYS A 471 12.10 24.21 4.90
C CYS A 471 10.87 25.12 4.75
N GLU A 472 9.98 24.79 3.81
CA GLU A 472 8.71 25.50 3.60
C GLU A 472 7.62 25.08 4.59
N ARG A 473 7.80 23.94 5.27
CA ARG A 473 6.80 23.35 6.17
C ARG A 473 6.67 24.11 7.50
N THR A 474 5.46 24.62 7.76
CA THR A 474 5.07 25.23 9.04
C THR A 474 3.74 24.62 9.53
N PRO A 475 3.65 24.08 10.76
CA PRO A 475 4.72 23.91 11.76
C PRO A 475 5.68 22.77 11.44
N ARG A 476 6.82 22.74 12.14
CA ARG A 476 7.83 21.67 12.02
C ARG A 476 7.26 20.30 12.43
N PRO A 477 7.81 19.19 11.90
CA PRO A 477 7.39 17.85 12.28
C PRO A 477 7.61 17.59 13.77
N ARG A 478 6.66 16.89 14.41
CA ARG A 478 6.78 16.45 15.81
C ARG A 478 7.44 15.08 15.87
N LEU A 479 8.56 14.98 16.58
CA LEU A 479 9.38 13.77 16.67
C LEU A 479 8.57 12.60 17.24
N LYS A 480 7.82 12.80 18.32
CA LYS A 480 6.98 11.74 18.91
C LYS A 480 5.94 11.19 17.93
N VAL A 481 5.43 12.03 17.03
CA VAL A 481 4.47 11.61 16.00
C VAL A 481 5.18 10.78 14.94
N LEU A 482 6.31 11.27 14.42
CA LEU A 482 7.14 10.54 13.45
C LEU A 482 7.56 9.16 13.97
N LEU A 483 8.08 9.09 15.21
CA LEU A 483 8.54 7.85 15.81
C LEU A 483 7.40 6.84 16.06
N ALA A 484 6.15 7.31 16.17
CA ALA A 484 4.97 6.46 16.37
C ALA A 484 4.23 6.15 15.06
N GLN A 485 4.61 6.79 13.95
CA GLN A 485 3.87 6.74 12.69
C GLN A 485 3.94 5.37 12.06
N ARG A 486 2.78 4.87 11.63
CA ARG A 486 2.63 3.55 11.02
C ARG A 486 1.90 3.60 9.69
N GLU A 487 1.02 4.59 9.55
CA GLU A 487 0.31 4.94 8.34
C GLU A 487 1.29 5.23 7.21
N GLY A 488 1.04 4.66 6.03
CA GLY A 488 1.91 4.74 4.85
C GLY A 488 3.12 3.80 4.86
N TYR A 489 3.43 3.16 5.98
CA TYR A 489 4.51 2.16 6.09
C TYR A 489 3.94 0.75 6.28
N ASP A 490 3.33 0.46 7.44
CA ASP A 490 2.73 -0.85 7.75
C ASP A 490 1.21 -0.82 7.95
N ARG A 491 0.63 0.37 7.88
CA ARG A 491 -0.82 0.62 7.84
C ARG A 491 -1.15 1.44 6.61
N PHE A 492 -2.38 1.31 6.15
CA PHE A 492 -2.90 2.20 5.12
C PHE A 492 -2.76 3.68 5.56
N GLY A 493 -2.24 4.53 4.67
CA GLY A 493 -2.16 5.98 4.86
C GLY A 493 -0.98 6.58 4.11
N THR A 494 -0.49 7.73 4.59
CA THR A 494 0.70 8.41 4.05
C THR A 494 1.82 8.43 5.10
N PHE A 495 3.07 8.25 4.64
CA PHE A 495 4.25 8.29 5.49
C PHE A 495 5.03 9.61 5.29
N ASP A 496 5.65 10.13 6.35
CA ASP A 496 6.38 11.40 6.32
C ASP A 496 7.87 11.17 6.00
N TYR A 497 8.15 10.86 4.73
CA TYR A 497 9.50 10.55 4.22
C TYR A 497 10.49 11.70 4.45
N ASP A 498 10.05 12.95 4.30
CA ASP A 498 10.91 14.13 4.49
C ASP A 498 11.32 14.28 5.96
N ALA A 499 10.41 14.04 6.91
CA ALA A 499 10.76 14.05 8.33
C ALA A 499 11.61 12.83 8.74
N ALA A 500 11.32 11.64 8.20
CA ALA A 500 12.11 10.43 8.44
C ALA A 500 13.55 10.58 7.94
N TRP A 501 13.73 11.06 6.72
CA TRP A 501 15.03 11.42 6.17
C TRP A 501 15.76 12.42 7.08
N ALA A 502 15.12 13.55 7.40
CA ALA A 502 15.73 14.61 8.19
C ALA A 502 16.18 14.13 9.57
N PHE A 503 15.38 13.29 10.22
CA PHE A 503 15.71 12.78 11.53
C PHE A 503 16.85 11.75 11.47
N THR A 504 16.80 10.82 10.53
CA THR A 504 17.87 9.83 10.35
C THR A 504 19.17 10.49 9.89
N TYR A 505 19.10 11.54 9.05
CA TYR A 505 20.26 12.33 8.64
C TYR A 505 20.90 13.05 9.83
N TYR A 506 20.11 13.69 10.70
CA TYR A 506 20.58 14.26 11.96
C TYR A 506 21.27 13.21 12.84
N LEU A 507 20.67 12.03 12.96
CA LEU A 507 21.28 10.96 13.76
C LEU A 507 22.59 10.44 13.14
N VAL A 508 22.66 10.27 11.82
CA VAL A 508 23.90 9.84 11.14
C VAL A 508 25.02 10.86 11.30
N THR A 509 24.71 12.16 11.21
CA THR A 509 25.72 13.23 11.15
C THR A 509 26.10 13.80 12.52
N GLU A 510 25.16 13.90 13.46
CA GLU A 510 25.36 14.57 14.75
C GLU A 510 25.24 13.62 15.96
N GLN A 511 24.56 12.48 15.82
CA GLN A 511 24.32 11.53 16.92
C GLN A 511 24.56 10.06 16.53
N PRO A 512 25.68 9.70 15.88
CA PRO A 512 25.87 8.37 15.29
C PRO A 512 25.83 7.23 16.31
N GLU A 513 26.34 7.46 17.52
CA GLU A 513 26.26 6.47 18.60
C GLU A 513 24.83 6.18 19.05
N ALA A 514 23.97 7.21 19.10
CA ALA A 514 22.56 7.04 19.45
C ALA A 514 21.84 6.23 18.38
N LEU A 515 22.14 6.48 17.10
CA LEU A 515 21.61 5.69 15.98
C LEU A 515 21.98 4.20 16.11
N GLN A 516 23.26 3.91 16.36
CA GLN A 516 23.74 2.55 16.50
C GLN A 516 23.08 1.83 17.68
N ARG A 517 22.91 2.50 18.83
CA ARG A 517 22.17 1.92 19.97
C ARG A 517 20.71 1.59 19.64
N LEU A 518 20.05 2.47 18.88
CA LEU A 518 18.66 2.25 18.43
C LEU A 518 18.57 1.08 17.45
N TYR A 519 19.48 0.99 16.49
CA TYR A 519 19.57 -0.13 15.55
C TYR A 519 19.89 -1.46 16.24
N THR A 520 20.81 -1.48 17.22
CA THR A 520 21.02 -2.65 18.08
C THR A 520 19.75 -3.04 18.83
N ALA A 521 18.99 -2.07 19.35
CA ALA A 521 17.73 -2.36 20.03
C ALA A 521 16.68 -2.98 19.10
N TYR A 522 16.60 -2.54 17.83
CA TYR A 522 15.75 -3.20 16.83
C TYR A 522 16.21 -4.63 16.54
N ARG A 523 17.50 -4.83 16.29
CA ARG A 523 18.11 -6.14 15.99
C ARG A 523 17.88 -7.15 17.12
N GLU A 524 17.88 -6.69 18.36
CA GLU A 524 17.70 -7.55 19.54
C GLU A 524 16.24 -7.64 20.00
N HIS A 525 15.27 -7.10 19.24
CA HIS A 525 13.86 -7.04 19.61
C HIS A 525 13.58 -6.33 20.95
N ARG A 526 14.44 -5.38 21.33
CA ARG A 526 14.33 -4.57 22.57
C ARG A 526 13.81 -3.16 22.34
N TYR A 527 13.66 -2.72 21.08
CA TYR A 527 13.14 -1.39 20.79
C TYR A 527 11.69 -1.28 21.28
N HIS A 528 11.42 -0.25 22.08
CA HIS A 528 10.08 0.20 22.41
C HIS A 528 10.10 1.72 22.49
N LEU A 529 9.16 2.39 21.83
CA LEU A 529 9.15 3.87 21.78
C LEU A 529 9.13 4.51 23.18
N ARG A 530 8.43 3.89 24.13
CA ARG A 530 8.36 4.37 25.53
C ARG A 530 9.71 4.37 26.24
N ASP A 531 10.67 3.57 25.76
CA ASP A 531 11.99 3.37 26.36
C ASP A 531 13.06 4.21 25.63
N TRP A 532 12.65 5.14 24.75
CA TRP A 532 13.53 5.99 23.94
C TRP A 532 14.74 6.54 24.70
N SER A 533 14.51 7.19 25.85
CA SER A 533 15.59 7.86 26.57
C SER A 533 16.69 6.90 27.03
N GLN A 534 16.32 5.67 27.39
CA GLN A 534 17.27 4.63 27.77
C GLN A 534 17.98 4.06 26.54
N LEU A 535 17.24 3.79 25.46
CA LEU A 535 17.78 3.15 24.26
C LEU A 535 18.70 4.09 23.48
N ALA A 536 18.24 5.31 23.18
CA ALA A 536 19.01 6.32 22.47
C ALA A 536 20.10 6.95 23.37
N GLY A 537 19.89 6.97 24.69
CA GLY A 537 20.70 7.78 25.61
C GLY A 537 20.43 9.29 25.49
N LEU A 538 19.27 9.67 24.97
CA LEU A 538 18.89 11.06 24.69
C LEU A 538 17.47 11.36 25.19
N ASN A 539 17.24 12.53 25.77
CA ASN A 539 15.89 12.97 26.12
C ASN A 539 15.09 13.34 24.84
N LEU A 540 13.88 12.80 24.69
CA LEU A 540 13.06 12.98 23.48
C LEU A 540 12.77 14.45 23.13
N GLU A 541 12.45 15.29 24.12
CA GLU A 541 12.13 16.71 23.87
C GLU A 541 13.38 17.53 23.53
N GLU A 542 14.50 17.21 24.16
CA GLU A 542 15.79 17.84 23.84
C GLU A 542 16.27 17.45 22.46
N THR A 543 16.10 16.17 22.09
CA THR A 543 16.37 15.67 20.74
C THR A 543 15.50 16.38 19.71
N GLU A 544 14.20 16.55 19.95
CA GLU A 544 13.32 17.28 19.03
C GLU A 544 13.81 18.73 18.83
N ARG A 545 14.14 19.44 19.91
CA ARG A 545 14.68 20.81 19.83
C ARG A 545 16.01 20.87 19.08
N ALA A 546 16.91 19.91 19.30
CA ALA A 546 18.20 19.85 18.61
C ALA A 546 18.03 19.56 17.12
N TRP A 547 17.19 18.59 16.79
CA TRP A 547 16.82 18.25 15.42
C TRP A 547 16.19 19.43 14.67
N HIS A 548 15.30 20.20 15.31
CA HIS A 548 14.72 21.41 14.71
C HIS A 548 15.79 22.47 14.42
N ARG A 549 16.76 22.68 15.32
CA ARG A 549 17.89 23.59 15.06
C ARG A 549 18.79 23.11 13.91
N ALA A 550 19.01 21.80 13.78
CA ALA A 550 19.74 21.23 12.66
C ALA A 550 19.01 21.52 11.34
N ILE A 551 17.69 21.29 11.29
CA ILE A 551 16.86 21.63 10.12
C ILE A 551 16.95 23.13 9.79
N GLU A 552 16.86 24.01 10.78
CA GLU A 552 17.00 25.47 10.57
C GLU A 552 18.35 25.82 9.95
N THR A 553 19.43 25.21 10.43
CA THR A 553 20.79 25.40 9.90
C THR A 553 20.87 24.96 8.45
N TRP A 554 20.33 23.78 8.10
CA TRP A 554 20.29 23.30 6.73
C TRP A 554 19.47 24.22 5.81
N CYS A 555 18.35 24.75 6.30
CA CYS A 555 17.50 25.68 5.54
C CYS A 555 18.18 27.03 5.29
N ILE A 556 18.99 27.54 6.23
CA ILE A 556 19.78 28.76 6.03
C ILE A 556 20.84 28.53 4.97
N GLY A 557 21.57 27.41 5.04
CA GLY A 557 22.58 27.03 4.06
C GLY A 557 22.01 26.90 2.64
N GLN A 558 20.78 26.38 2.50
CA GLN A 558 20.10 26.29 1.21
C GLN A 558 19.82 27.66 0.58
N ARG A 559 19.41 28.66 1.37
CA ARG A 559 19.13 30.02 0.88
C ARG A 559 20.42 30.71 0.43
N ALA A 560 21.51 30.54 1.17
CA ALA A 560 22.79 31.16 0.86
C ALA A 560 23.48 30.61 -0.41
N GLY A 561 23.13 29.39 -0.85
CA GLY A 561 23.64 28.80 -2.10
C GLY A 561 22.74 29.01 -3.33
N SER A 562 21.65 29.78 -3.18
CA SER A 562 20.70 30.09 -4.26
C SER A 562 20.82 31.54 -4.77
N ASP A 563 21.66 32.36 -4.13
CA ASP A 563 22.15 33.67 -4.58
C ASP A 563 23.51 33.51 -5.25
#